data_AF-A0AAW8URD8-F1
#
_entry.id   AF-A0AAW8URD8-F1
#
_cell.length_a   1.000
_cell.length_b   1.000
_cell.length_c   1.000
_cell.angle_alpha   90.00
_cell.angle_beta   90.00
_cell.angle_gamma   90.00
#
_symmetry.space_group_name_H-M   'P 1'
#
loop_
_entity.id
_entity.type
_entity.pdbx_description
1 polymer ?
#
loop_
_entity_poly.entity_id
_entity_poly.type
_entity_poly.pdbx_seq_one_letter_code
_entity_poly.pdbx_strand_id
1 'polypeptide(L)'
;MKKKRQFSKYRWGIYAFCFALGLLLIGVPATYNYLISKENPTNPSFDGWLGFWGGYLGSILSGTIALLVVRLQIVEERNRHKEEKNDSTFYYLYSMLDNRKYHLMKANSFQDLQQEILNQLDYQLKEKAVNYINNKKNVTIVKGFRDKLFDRLSKEKNELLESVSDSEIRRQLEIYEEKSTIDTTNWDSKYLPFYHDFESIKNRIEIVKKSNKYVNNSKWVNIKSVEDTIECYEKLGEICNSEDLDLNYKAFLKVLKDVKEKNISTLDETQRKAAIEAAFIGKTNSVGQYFKIVSTIIQFFKTNDIKKEKKNFYINSLNADMFIIEEILLFYYVEYTSDGSINKRELQSSGIFKDLKSIGYEKKADSLNFFFKEDTEKIKNYN
;
A
#
# COMPACT_ATOMS: atom_id res chain seq x y z
N MET A 1 -27.98 24.90 11.51
CA MET A 1 -29.18 25.69 11.90
C MET A 1 -30.31 25.79 10.84
N LYS A 2 -30.12 25.40 9.57
CA LYS A 2 -31.20 25.49 8.54
C LYS A 2 -32.34 24.45 8.67
N LYS A 3 -32.09 23.26 9.25
CA LYS A 3 -33.12 22.20 9.42
C LYS A 3 -34.27 22.57 10.38
N LYS A 4 -34.01 23.29 11.49
CA LYS A 4 -35.06 23.68 12.46
C LYS A 4 -36.07 24.69 11.90
N ARG A 5 -35.66 25.54 10.95
CA ARG A 5 -36.52 26.58 10.34
C ARG A 5 -37.43 26.03 9.23
N GLN A 6 -37.06 24.91 8.60
CA GLN A 6 -37.90 24.20 7.62
C GLN A 6 -39.05 23.44 8.30
N PHE A 7 -38.79 22.86 9.49
CA PHE A 7 -39.81 22.13 10.26
C PHE A 7 -40.95 23.01 10.78
N SER A 8 -40.71 24.29 11.11
CA SER A 8 -41.78 25.17 11.61
C SER A 8 -42.76 25.62 10.51
N LYS A 9 -42.28 25.81 9.28
CA LYS A 9 -43.14 26.15 8.12
C LYS A 9 -44.07 24.99 7.73
N TYR A 10 -43.61 23.75 7.89
CA TYR A 10 -44.42 22.56 7.59
C TYR A 10 -45.59 22.39 8.56
N ARG A 11 -45.39 22.72 9.85
CA ARG A 11 -46.45 22.70 10.87
C ARG A 11 -47.55 23.72 10.60
N TRP A 12 -47.18 24.96 10.24
CA TRP A 12 -48.16 25.99 9.87
C TRP A 12 -48.95 25.63 8.60
N GLY A 13 -48.30 24.99 7.62
CA GLY A 13 -48.98 24.46 6.43
C GLY A 13 -50.00 23.37 6.77
N ILE A 14 -49.68 22.47 7.70
CA ILE A 14 -50.61 21.44 8.18
C ILE A 14 -51.79 22.06 8.93
N TYR A 15 -51.55 23.03 9.82
CA TYR A 15 -52.64 23.71 10.54
C TYR A 15 -53.54 24.51 9.60
N ALA A 16 -52.97 25.23 8.63
CA ALA A 16 -53.74 25.95 7.61
C ALA A 16 -54.54 24.99 6.71
N PHE A 17 -53.96 23.85 6.35
CA PHE A 17 -54.65 22.80 5.59
C PHE A 17 -55.80 22.17 6.39
N CYS A 18 -55.59 21.82 7.66
CA CYS A 18 -56.65 21.29 8.53
C CYS A 18 -57.75 22.32 8.78
N PHE A 19 -57.41 23.61 8.92
CA PHE A 19 -58.37 24.69 9.05
C PHE A 19 -59.18 24.90 7.77
N ALA A 20 -58.53 24.91 6.61
CA ALA A 20 -59.19 24.99 5.31
C ALA A 20 -60.10 23.77 5.06
N LEU A 21 -59.64 22.57 5.41
CA LEU A 21 -60.43 21.33 5.31
C LEU A 21 -61.64 21.37 6.25
N GLY A 22 -61.47 21.88 7.48
CA GLY A 22 -62.57 22.09 8.43
C GLY A 22 -63.58 23.13 7.94
N LEU A 23 -63.11 24.23 7.36
CA LEU A 23 -63.96 25.23 6.70
C LEU A 23 -64.73 24.66 5.50
N LEU A 24 -64.11 23.77 4.72
CA LEU A 24 -64.75 23.11 3.59
C LEU A 24 -65.81 22.12 4.08
N LEU A 25 -65.44 21.24 5.02
CA LEU A 25 -66.30 20.17 5.54
C LEU A 25 -67.46 20.69 6.42
N ILE A 26 -67.32 21.84 7.07
CA ILE A 26 -68.33 22.39 8.00
C ILE A 26 -68.95 23.67 7.45
N GLY A 27 -68.13 24.57 6.90
CA GLY A 27 -68.56 25.90 6.45
C GLY A 27 -69.43 25.86 5.19
N VAL A 28 -69.10 25.03 4.20
CA VAL A 28 -69.91 24.88 2.97
C VAL A 28 -71.27 24.24 3.28
N PRO A 29 -71.35 23.15 4.07
CA PRO A 29 -72.65 22.60 4.47
C PRO A 29 -73.48 23.55 5.35
N ALA A 30 -72.85 24.31 6.25
CA ALA A 30 -73.56 25.28 7.10
C ALA A 30 -74.15 26.44 6.29
N THR A 31 -73.42 26.96 5.29
CA THR A 31 -73.92 27.99 4.38
C THR A 31 -75.01 27.46 3.45
N TYR A 32 -74.86 26.24 2.92
CA TYR A 32 -75.88 25.60 2.10
C TYR A 32 -77.17 25.34 2.89
N ASN A 33 -77.05 24.86 4.14
CA ASN A 33 -78.19 24.67 5.05
C ASN A 33 -78.87 25.99 5.43
N TYR A 34 -78.09 27.05 5.65
CA TYR A 34 -78.61 28.39 5.91
C TYR A 34 -79.39 28.96 4.73
N LEU A 35 -78.89 28.78 3.50
CA LEU A 35 -79.58 29.21 2.28
C LEU A 35 -80.89 28.45 2.06
N ILE A 36 -80.89 27.12 2.23
CA ILE A 36 -82.11 26.29 2.13
C ILE A 36 -83.13 26.68 3.20
N SER A 37 -82.69 26.89 4.45
CA SER A 37 -83.57 27.27 5.56
C SER A 37 -84.21 28.65 5.38
N LYS A 38 -83.57 29.54 4.61
CA LYS A 38 -84.08 30.88 4.30
C LYS A 38 -85.10 30.88 3.15
N GLU A 39 -84.98 29.97 2.19
CA GLU A 39 -85.87 29.88 1.02
C GLU A 39 -87.03 28.90 1.20
N ASN A 40 -86.91 27.85 2.02
CA ASN A 40 -87.97 26.85 2.24
C ASN A 40 -88.05 26.38 3.71
N PRO A 41 -88.80 27.10 4.58
CA PRO A 41 -88.80 26.82 6.02
C PRO A 41 -89.56 25.55 6.44
N THR A 42 -90.31 24.87 5.57
CA THR A 42 -91.27 23.83 5.97
C THR A 42 -91.15 22.44 5.32
N ASN A 43 -90.13 22.12 4.52
CA ASN A 43 -89.79 20.71 4.22
C ASN A 43 -88.43 20.56 3.51
N PRO A 44 -87.33 20.28 4.23
CA PRO A 44 -86.13 19.78 3.59
C PRO A 44 -86.36 18.32 3.18
N SER A 45 -86.30 18.01 1.89
CA SER A 45 -86.35 16.61 1.44
C SER A 45 -85.10 15.88 1.97
N PHE A 46 -85.29 15.01 2.97
CA PHE A 46 -84.22 14.24 3.61
C PHE A 46 -83.36 13.44 2.60
N ASP A 47 -83.96 13.01 1.50
CA ASP A 47 -83.31 12.19 0.47
C ASP A 47 -82.28 13.00 -0.37
N GLY A 48 -82.63 14.22 -0.76
CA GLY A 48 -81.70 15.14 -1.45
C GLY A 48 -80.54 15.60 -0.54
N TRP A 49 -80.80 15.71 0.76
CA TRP A 49 -79.79 16.06 1.76
C TRP A 49 -78.78 14.92 2.00
N LEU A 50 -79.27 13.69 2.14
CA LEU A 50 -78.43 12.49 2.23
C LEU A 50 -77.61 12.27 0.96
N GLY A 51 -78.22 12.47 -0.21
CA GLY A 51 -77.52 12.41 -1.51
C GLY A 51 -76.41 13.47 -1.63
N PHE A 52 -76.64 14.69 -1.15
CA PHE A 52 -75.62 15.73 -1.08
C PHE A 52 -74.44 15.31 -0.20
N TRP A 53 -74.69 14.83 1.02
CA TRP A 53 -73.61 14.39 1.92
C TRP A 53 -72.85 13.18 1.37
N GLY A 54 -73.56 12.21 0.77
CA GLY A 54 -72.94 11.05 0.12
C GLY A 54 -72.03 11.43 -1.04
N GLY A 55 -72.47 12.34 -1.92
CA GLY A 55 -71.67 12.83 -3.05
C GLY A 55 -70.55 13.79 -2.64
N TYR A 56 -70.81 14.70 -1.70
CA TYR A 56 -69.88 15.72 -1.25
C TYR A 56 -68.74 15.14 -0.40
N LEU A 57 -69.05 14.35 0.63
CA LEU A 57 -68.02 13.68 1.43
C LEU A 57 -67.30 12.61 0.60
N GLY A 58 -68.04 11.89 -0.24
CA GLY A 58 -67.47 10.90 -1.15
C GLY A 58 -66.43 11.50 -2.09
N SER A 59 -66.70 12.66 -2.69
CA SER A 59 -65.77 13.34 -3.60
C SER A 59 -64.56 13.95 -2.88
N ILE A 60 -64.72 14.54 -1.69
CA ILE A 60 -63.60 15.12 -0.93
C ILE A 60 -62.68 14.03 -0.37
N LEU A 61 -63.25 12.96 0.21
CA LEU A 61 -62.48 11.84 0.75
C LEU A 61 -61.77 11.07 -0.36
N SER A 62 -62.45 10.79 -1.48
CA SER A 62 -61.83 10.12 -2.63
C SER A 62 -60.70 10.97 -3.23
N GLY A 63 -60.90 12.27 -3.40
CA GLY A 63 -59.85 13.19 -3.88
C GLY A 63 -58.64 13.25 -2.95
N THR A 64 -58.85 13.25 -1.63
CA THR A 64 -57.77 13.28 -0.63
C THR A 64 -56.99 11.97 -0.60
N ILE A 65 -57.68 10.82 -0.65
CA ILE A 65 -57.06 9.50 -0.71
C ILE A 65 -56.28 9.34 -2.02
N ALA A 66 -56.83 9.75 -3.15
CA ALA A 66 -56.14 9.73 -4.44
C ALA A 66 -54.85 10.57 -4.40
N LEU A 67 -54.89 11.77 -3.80
CA LEU A 67 -53.72 12.63 -3.66
C LEU A 67 -52.65 12.00 -2.76
N LEU A 68 -53.06 11.34 -1.66
CA LEU A 68 -52.15 10.59 -0.79
C LEU A 68 -51.50 9.41 -1.53
N VAL A 69 -52.28 8.61 -2.25
CA VAL A 69 -51.78 7.48 -3.04
C VAL A 69 -50.80 7.96 -4.11
N VAL A 70 -51.14 9.00 -4.87
CA VAL A 70 -50.25 9.59 -5.88
C VAL A 70 -48.96 10.10 -5.23
N ARG A 71 -49.03 10.73 -4.05
CA ARG A 71 -47.81 11.16 -3.36
C ARG A 71 -46.95 10.00 -2.88
N LEU A 72 -47.55 8.94 -2.35
CA LEU A 72 -46.84 7.72 -1.98
C LEU A 72 -46.17 7.08 -3.21
N GLN A 73 -46.92 6.96 -4.31
CA GLN A 73 -46.40 6.48 -5.60
C GLN A 73 -45.23 7.32 -6.10
N ILE A 74 -45.34 8.66 -6.11
CA ILE A 74 -44.24 9.54 -6.54
C ILE A 74 -43.00 9.38 -5.65
N VAL A 75 -43.18 9.21 -4.34
CA VAL A 75 -42.05 8.99 -3.41
C VAL A 75 -41.39 7.64 -3.68
N GLU A 76 -42.21 6.61 -3.90
CA GLU A 76 -41.73 5.26 -4.21
C GLU A 76 -41.04 5.19 -5.57
N GLU A 77 -41.60 5.80 -6.61
CA GLU A 77 -40.98 5.95 -7.93
C GLU A 77 -39.67 6.73 -7.85
N ARG A 78 -39.61 7.82 -7.09
CA ARG A 78 -38.35 8.56 -6.87
C ARG A 78 -37.29 7.71 -6.18
N ASN A 79 -37.69 6.88 -5.22
CA ASN A 79 -36.76 5.99 -4.54
C ASN A 79 -36.30 4.86 -5.49
N ARG A 80 -37.23 4.26 -6.24
CA ARG A 80 -36.91 3.24 -7.26
C ARG A 80 -35.98 3.79 -8.34
N HIS A 81 -36.25 4.98 -8.88
CA HIS A 81 -35.37 5.62 -9.86
C HIS A 81 -33.99 5.96 -9.30
N LYS A 82 -33.87 6.33 -8.02
CA LYS A 82 -32.56 6.49 -7.39
C LYS A 82 -31.82 5.17 -7.27
N GLU A 83 -32.51 4.10 -6.89
CA GLU A 83 -31.94 2.75 -6.83
C GLU A 83 -31.49 2.28 -8.22
N GLU A 84 -32.35 2.38 -9.25
CA GLU A 84 -32.00 2.07 -10.64
C GLU A 84 -30.78 2.85 -11.13
N LYS A 85 -30.67 4.14 -10.78
CA LYS A 85 -29.52 4.98 -11.12
C LYS A 85 -28.26 4.52 -10.39
N ASN A 86 -28.37 4.16 -9.11
CA ASN A 86 -27.25 3.65 -8.33
C ASN A 86 -26.75 2.30 -8.89
N ASP A 87 -27.67 1.39 -9.21
CA ASP A 87 -27.37 0.10 -9.85
C ASP A 87 -26.67 0.31 -11.19
N SER A 88 -27.23 1.16 -12.06
CA SER A 88 -26.64 1.47 -13.37
C SER A 88 -25.23 2.04 -13.24
N THR A 89 -25.01 2.92 -12.26
CA THR A 89 -23.68 3.53 -12.01
C THR A 89 -22.69 2.50 -11.47
N PHE A 90 -23.12 1.63 -10.53
CA PHE A 90 -22.28 0.56 -10.01
C PHE A 90 -21.88 -0.40 -11.14
N TYR A 91 -22.84 -0.92 -11.91
CA TYR A 91 -22.54 -1.87 -13.00
C TYR A 91 -21.67 -1.27 -14.09
N TYR A 92 -21.81 0.04 -14.38
CA TYR A 92 -20.91 0.74 -15.29
C TYR A 92 -19.46 0.78 -14.77
N LEU A 93 -19.27 1.15 -13.50
CA LEU A 93 -17.93 1.16 -12.89
C LEU A 93 -17.36 -0.25 -12.76
N TYR A 94 -18.20 -1.22 -12.44
CA TYR A 94 -17.85 -2.63 -12.35
C TYR A 94 -17.41 -3.19 -13.70
N SER A 95 -18.15 -2.91 -14.78
CA SER A 95 -17.77 -3.36 -16.12
C SER A 95 -16.46 -2.70 -16.58
N MET A 96 -16.21 -1.45 -16.19
CA MET A 96 -14.92 -0.79 -16.46
C MET A 96 -13.77 -1.48 -15.69
N LEU A 97 -14.01 -1.85 -14.43
CA LEU A 97 -13.06 -2.59 -13.60
C LEU A 97 -12.76 -3.97 -14.20
N ASP A 98 -13.78 -4.73 -14.58
CA ASP A 98 -13.66 -6.08 -15.12
C ASP A 98 -12.94 -6.11 -16.48
N ASN A 99 -13.33 -5.23 -17.41
CA ASN A 99 -12.61 -5.07 -18.68
C ASN A 99 -11.12 -4.76 -18.45
N ARG A 100 -10.82 -3.90 -17.46
CA ARG A 100 -9.44 -3.57 -17.14
C ARG A 100 -8.71 -4.76 -16.54
N LYS A 101 -9.33 -5.48 -15.62
CA LYS A 101 -8.80 -6.70 -15.00
C LYS A 101 -8.43 -7.73 -16.06
N TYR A 102 -9.32 -8.00 -17.02
CA TYR A 102 -9.06 -8.94 -18.12
C TYR A 102 -7.76 -8.60 -18.87
N HIS A 103 -7.55 -7.33 -19.23
CA HIS A 103 -6.33 -6.88 -19.89
C HIS A 103 -5.08 -7.04 -18.99
N LEU A 104 -5.19 -6.72 -17.70
CA LEU A 104 -4.09 -6.83 -16.74
C LEU A 104 -3.69 -8.29 -16.47
N MET A 105 -4.67 -9.19 -16.38
CA MET A 105 -4.43 -10.63 -16.24
C MET A 105 -3.71 -11.20 -17.44
N LYS A 106 -4.17 -10.86 -18.66
CA LYS A 106 -3.52 -11.31 -19.90
C LYS A 106 -2.06 -10.87 -20.00
N ALA A 107 -1.74 -9.71 -19.41
CA ALA A 107 -0.40 -9.14 -19.40
C ALA A 107 0.40 -9.43 -18.12
N ASN A 108 -0.08 -10.29 -17.21
CA ASN A 108 0.55 -10.56 -15.90
C ASN A 108 0.93 -9.29 -15.12
N SER A 109 0.15 -8.23 -15.26
CA SER A 109 0.54 -6.89 -14.77
C SER A 109 0.58 -6.79 -13.24
N PHE A 110 -0.14 -7.65 -12.52
CA PHE A 110 -0.10 -7.71 -11.07
C PHE A 110 1.24 -8.28 -10.57
N GLN A 111 1.75 -9.33 -11.21
CA GLN A 111 3.07 -9.89 -10.96
C GLN A 111 4.18 -8.91 -11.35
N ASP A 112 4.00 -8.18 -12.46
CA ASP A 112 4.94 -7.13 -12.85
C ASP A 112 5.02 -6.00 -11.82
N LEU A 113 3.89 -5.57 -11.27
CA LEU A 113 3.87 -4.57 -10.19
C LEU A 113 4.53 -5.11 -8.93
N GLN A 114 4.27 -6.37 -8.57
CA GLN A 114 4.92 -7.01 -7.44
C GLN A 114 6.45 -7.01 -7.59
N GLN A 115 6.95 -7.39 -8.76
CA GLN A 115 8.39 -7.38 -9.05
C GLN A 115 8.95 -5.95 -9.01
N GLU A 116 8.20 -4.98 -9.51
CA GLU A 116 8.59 -3.56 -9.45
C GLU A 116 8.71 -3.08 -8.00
N ILE A 117 7.78 -3.43 -7.12
CA ILE A 117 7.87 -3.09 -5.68
C ILE A 117 9.15 -3.68 -5.07
N LEU A 118 9.47 -4.94 -5.37
CA LEU A 118 10.71 -5.58 -4.88
C LEU A 118 11.97 -4.86 -5.41
N ASN A 119 11.97 -4.45 -6.67
CA ASN A 119 13.08 -3.71 -7.27
C ASN A 119 13.27 -2.34 -6.60
N GLN A 120 12.18 -1.62 -6.31
CA GLN A 120 12.24 -0.32 -5.63
C GLN A 120 12.70 -0.44 -4.18
N LEU A 121 12.34 -1.53 -3.48
CA LEU A 121 12.85 -1.81 -2.13
C LEU A 121 14.34 -2.15 -2.12
N ASP A 122 14.78 -2.97 -3.09
CA ASP A 122 16.20 -3.27 -3.30
C ASP A 122 17.00 -1.99 -3.59
N TYR A 123 16.43 -1.08 -4.39
CA TYR A 123 17.00 0.24 -4.61
C TYR A 123 17.14 1.05 -3.31
N GLN A 124 16.10 1.11 -2.48
CA GLN A 124 16.16 1.82 -1.18
C GLN A 124 17.17 1.19 -0.22
N LEU A 125 17.32 -0.14 -0.22
CA LEU A 125 18.35 -0.84 0.56
C LEU A 125 19.75 -0.45 0.09
N LYS A 126 19.97 -0.41 -1.23
CA LYS A 126 21.24 0.02 -1.84
C LYS A 126 21.56 1.46 -1.53
N GLU A 127 20.59 2.36 -1.66
CA GLU A 127 20.73 3.78 -1.31
C GLU A 127 21.09 3.96 0.17
N LYS A 128 20.44 3.20 1.06
CA LYS A 128 20.77 3.17 2.49
C LYS A 128 22.20 2.73 2.73
N ALA A 129 22.66 1.64 2.09
CA ALA A 129 24.05 1.20 2.22
C ALA A 129 25.04 2.22 1.68
N VAL A 130 24.78 2.85 0.53
CA VAL A 130 25.63 3.92 -0.03
C VAL A 130 25.77 5.06 0.98
N ASN A 131 24.64 5.55 1.53
CA ASN A 131 24.63 6.63 2.51
C ASN A 131 25.34 6.23 3.82
N TYR A 132 25.17 4.97 4.25
CA TYR A 132 25.83 4.44 5.43
C TYR A 132 27.34 4.32 5.24
N ILE A 133 27.81 3.78 4.10
CA ILE A 133 29.23 3.64 3.79
C ILE A 133 29.91 5.01 3.67
N ASN A 134 29.27 5.95 2.96
CA ASN A 134 29.81 7.29 2.71
C ASN A 134 29.73 8.23 3.93
N ASN A 135 29.09 7.80 5.03
CA ASN A 135 29.05 8.58 6.26
C ASN A 135 30.47 8.77 6.83
N LYS A 136 30.85 10.01 7.14
CA LYS A 136 32.19 10.37 7.65
C LYS A 136 32.66 9.53 8.84
N LYS A 137 31.75 9.18 9.76
CA LYS A 137 32.06 8.32 10.91
C LYS A 137 32.43 6.91 10.45
N ASN A 138 31.64 6.33 9.55
CA ASN A 138 31.84 4.98 9.05
C ASN A 138 33.07 4.89 8.14
N VAL A 139 33.32 5.89 7.30
CA VAL A 139 34.58 6.01 6.54
C VAL A 139 35.78 5.98 7.49
N THR A 140 35.71 6.68 8.63
CA THR A 140 36.79 6.68 9.63
C THR A 140 36.98 5.30 10.28
N ILE A 141 35.89 4.59 10.59
CA ILE A 141 35.94 3.22 11.13
C ILE A 141 36.63 2.28 10.14
N VAL A 142 36.19 2.28 8.88
CA VAL A 142 36.77 1.41 7.85
C VAL A 142 38.24 1.77 7.59
N LYS A 143 38.56 3.07 7.51
CA LYS A 143 39.92 3.56 7.33
C LYS A 143 40.83 3.11 8.47
N GLY A 144 40.42 3.31 9.72
CA GLY A 144 41.19 2.92 10.88
C GLY A 144 41.40 1.40 10.98
N PHE A 145 40.37 0.61 10.68
CA PHE A 145 40.49 -0.85 10.64
C PHE A 145 41.45 -1.31 9.54
N ARG A 146 41.31 -0.76 8.33
CA ARG A 146 42.18 -1.02 7.18
C ARG A 146 43.64 -0.70 7.49
N ASP A 147 43.92 0.47 8.07
CA ASP A 147 45.29 0.92 8.35
C ASP A 147 45.95 0.00 9.39
N LYS A 148 45.23 -0.35 10.47
CA LYS A 148 45.70 -1.34 11.46
C LYS A 148 45.99 -2.71 10.82
N LEU A 149 45.10 -3.17 9.93
CA LEU A 149 45.29 -4.42 9.20
C LEU A 149 46.51 -4.38 8.30
N PHE A 150 46.69 -3.30 7.56
CA PHE A 150 47.84 -3.11 6.68
C PHE A 150 49.15 -3.14 7.46
N ASP A 151 49.21 -2.44 8.60
CA ASP A 151 50.40 -2.40 9.45
C ASP A 151 50.71 -3.78 10.03
N ARG A 152 49.70 -4.52 10.51
CA ARG A 152 49.85 -5.90 11.02
C ARG A 152 50.38 -6.84 9.95
N LEU A 153 49.77 -6.86 8.77
CA LEU A 153 50.18 -7.74 7.67
C LEU A 153 51.57 -7.36 7.14
N SER A 154 51.90 -6.07 7.09
CA SER A 154 53.23 -5.62 6.67
C SER A 154 54.30 -6.06 7.65
N LYS A 155 54.00 -6.03 8.97
CA LYS A 155 54.88 -6.56 10.00
C LYS A 155 55.05 -8.09 9.88
N GLU A 156 53.95 -8.83 9.76
CA GLU A 156 53.95 -10.29 9.56
C GLU A 156 54.78 -10.69 8.32
N LYS A 157 54.64 -9.95 7.22
CA LYS A 157 55.44 -10.12 6.00
C LYS A 157 56.94 -9.93 6.26
N ASN A 158 57.32 -8.84 6.93
CA ASN A 158 58.72 -8.52 7.18
C ASN A 158 59.37 -9.54 8.12
N GLU A 159 58.66 -9.95 9.18
CA GLU A 159 59.10 -11.01 10.10
C GLU A 159 59.30 -12.34 9.36
N LEU A 160 58.40 -12.70 8.43
CA LEU A 160 58.54 -13.88 7.59
C LEU A 160 59.80 -13.79 6.71
N LEU A 161 60.02 -12.67 6.03
CA LEU A 161 61.22 -12.45 5.19
C LEU A 161 62.52 -12.53 6.01
N GLU A 162 62.54 -11.93 7.21
CA GLU A 162 63.70 -11.98 8.11
C GLU A 162 63.99 -13.39 8.62
N SER A 163 62.96 -14.23 8.79
CA SER A 163 63.10 -15.62 9.23
C SER A 163 63.70 -16.56 8.16
N VAL A 164 63.64 -16.20 6.89
CA VAL A 164 64.27 -16.97 5.79
C VAL A 164 65.78 -16.79 5.85
N SER A 165 66.51 -17.83 6.26
CA SER A 165 67.96 -17.80 6.43
C SER A 165 68.74 -17.69 5.11
N ASP A 166 68.13 -18.11 4.00
CA ASP A 166 68.75 -18.14 2.68
C ASP A 166 68.54 -16.81 1.94
N SER A 167 69.63 -16.11 1.65
CA SER A 167 69.60 -14.79 1.02
C SER A 167 69.05 -14.81 -0.41
N GLU A 168 69.24 -15.90 -1.16
CA GLU A 168 68.74 -15.98 -2.54
C GLU A 168 67.24 -16.28 -2.55
N ILE A 169 66.76 -17.17 -1.68
CA ILE A 169 65.31 -17.41 -1.51
C ILE A 169 64.60 -16.14 -1.03
N ARG A 170 65.19 -15.41 -0.05
CA ARG A 170 64.67 -14.12 0.40
C ARG A 170 64.56 -13.12 -0.76
N ARG A 171 65.62 -12.97 -1.56
CA ARG A 171 65.65 -12.08 -2.73
C ARG A 171 64.57 -12.45 -3.75
N GLN A 172 64.32 -13.74 -3.97
CA GLN A 172 63.27 -14.19 -4.90
C GLN A 172 61.86 -13.88 -4.37
N LEU A 173 61.61 -13.99 -3.07
CA LEU A 173 60.34 -13.57 -2.46
C LEU A 173 60.13 -12.05 -2.56
N GLU A 174 61.18 -11.25 -2.34
CA GLU A 174 61.14 -9.79 -2.54
C GLU A 174 60.80 -9.43 -4.00
N ILE A 175 61.40 -10.12 -4.98
CA ILE A 175 61.08 -9.92 -6.40
C ILE A 175 59.63 -10.30 -6.71
N TYR A 176 59.11 -11.36 -6.09
CA TYR A 176 57.72 -11.79 -6.25
C TYR A 176 56.71 -10.80 -5.68
N GLU A 177 57.08 -9.98 -4.70
CA GLU A 177 56.24 -8.88 -4.25
C GLU A 177 55.93 -7.90 -5.41
N GLU A 178 56.92 -7.64 -6.27
CA GLU A 178 56.82 -6.70 -7.38
C GLU A 178 56.33 -7.34 -8.69
N LYS A 179 56.76 -8.58 -8.96
CA LYS A 179 56.46 -9.32 -10.20
C LYS A 179 55.59 -10.50 -9.84
N SER A 180 54.35 -10.53 -10.30
CA SER A 180 53.32 -11.52 -9.94
C SER A 180 53.62 -12.99 -10.29
N THR A 181 54.86 -13.33 -10.64
CA THR A 181 55.33 -14.66 -11.00
C THR A 181 56.67 -14.96 -10.34
N ILE A 182 56.79 -16.18 -9.82
CA ILE A 182 58.03 -16.74 -9.25
C ILE A 182 58.14 -18.20 -9.69
N ASP A 183 59.34 -18.63 -10.05
CA ASP A 183 59.60 -20.03 -10.39
C ASP A 183 60.17 -20.74 -9.15
N THR A 184 59.35 -21.57 -8.53
CA THR A 184 59.71 -22.35 -7.33
C THR A 184 60.15 -23.78 -7.66
N THR A 185 60.25 -24.15 -8.95
CA THR A 185 60.50 -25.54 -9.40
C THR A 185 61.81 -26.12 -8.87
N ASN A 186 62.80 -25.25 -8.62
CA ASN A 186 64.13 -25.63 -8.13
C ASN A 186 64.32 -25.38 -6.62
N TRP A 187 63.26 -25.04 -5.89
CA TRP A 187 63.35 -24.76 -4.47
C TRP A 187 63.41 -26.05 -3.66
N ASP A 188 64.24 -26.04 -2.61
CA ASP A 188 64.21 -27.10 -1.60
C ASP A 188 62.82 -27.11 -0.93
N SER A 189 62.28 -28.31 -0.73
CA SER A 189 60.98 -28.58 -0.09
C SER A 189 60.77 -27.80 1.22
N LYS A 190 61.85 -27.55 1.99
CA LYS A 190 61.80 -26.79 3.25
C LYS A 190 61.42 -25.31 3.07
N TYR A 191 61.56 -24.75 1.87
CA TYR A 191 61.23 -23.35 1.56
C TYR A 191 59.83 -23.16 0.96
N LEU A 192 59.18 -24.25 0.51
CA LEU A 192 57.81 -24.19 -0.02
C LEU A 192 56.78 -23.66 1.00
N PRO A 193 56.83 -24.01 2.31
CA PRO A 193 55.93 -23.42 3.30
C PRO A 193 56.06 -21.90 3.38
N PHE A 194 57.29 -21.36 3.36
CA PHE A 194 57.53 -19.91 3.37
C PHE A 194 56.93 -19.21 2.15
N TYR A 195 57.02 -19.84 0.97
CA TYR A 195 56.36 -19.33 -0.23
C TYR A 195 54.84 -19.25 -0.04
N HIS A 196 54.20 -20.33 0.44
CA HIS A 196 52.75 -20.36 0.64
C HIS A 196 52.28 -19.35 1.68
N ASP A 197 53.02 -19.20 2.78
CA ASP A 197 52.74 -18.20 3.81
C ASP A 197 52.90 -16.77 3.25
N PHE A 198 53.96 -16.52 2.48
CA PHE A 198 54.19 -15.23 1.84
C PHE A 198 53.11 -14.90 0.80
N GLU A 199 52.73 -15.85 -0.05
CA GLU A 199 51.65 -15.72 -1.02
C GLU A 199 50.32 -15.42 -0.32
N SER A 200 50.01 -16.12 0.79
CA SER A 200 48.84 -15.85 1.62
C SER A 200 48.83 -14.43 2.18
N ILE A 201 49.94 -13.95 2.76
CA ILE A 201 50.06 -12.59 3.28
C ILE A 201 49.92 -11.56 2.15
N LYS A 202 50.58 -11.78 1.00
CA LYS A 202 50.48 -10.91 -0.18
C LYS A 202 49.04 -10.78 -0.66
N ASN A 203 48.31 -11.90 -0.78
CA ASN A 203 46.90 -11.92 -1.17
C ASN A 203 46.02 -11.14 -0.18
N ARG A 204 46.26 -11.28 1.13
CA ARG A 204 45.56 -10.51 2.19
C ARG A 204 45.85 -9.01 2.06
N ILE A 205 47.11 -8.62 1.81
CA ILE A 205 47.49 -7.22 1.56
C ILE A 205 46.81 -6.66 0.31
N GLU A 206 46.66 -7.44 -0.76
CA GLU A 206 45.94 -7.00 -1.96
C GLU A 206 44.46 -6.69 -1.69
N ILE A 207 43.78 -7.47 -0.85
CA ILE A 207 42.40 -7.18 -0.42
C ILE A 207 42.35 -5.83 0.33
N VAL A 208 43.28 -5.60 1.25
CA VAL A 208 43.41 -4.32 1.97
C VAL A 208 43.63 -3.16 0.99
N LYS A 209 44.51 -3.33 0.00
CA LYS A 209 44.78 -2.33 -1.06
C LYS A 209 43.54 -2.07 -1.92
N LYS A 210 42.78 -3.10 -2.31
CA LYS A 210 41.52 -2.94 -3.08
C LYS A 210 40.50 -2.09 -2.32
N SER A 211 40.42 -2.25 -1.00
CA SER A 211 39.51 -1.45 -0.17
C SER A 211 39.79 0.07 -0.23
N ASN A 212 41.04 0.50 -0.51
CA ASN A 212 41.41 1.91 -0.64
C ASN A 212 40.59 2.65 -1.71
N LYS A 213 40.22 1.94 -2.78
CA LYS A 213 39.43 2.50 -3.87
C LYS A 213 38.10 3.07 -3.37
N TYR A 214 37.47 2.37 -2.43
CA TYR A 214 36.15 2.73 -1.88
C TYR A 214 36.24 3.67 -0.69
N VAL A 215 37.25 3.48 0.19
CA VAL A 215 37.40 4.29 1.42
C VAL A 215 37.78 5.75 1.12
N ASN A 216 38.64 5.98 0.13
CA ASN A 216 39.23 7.29 -0.08
C ASN A 216 38.42 8.18 -1.06
N ASN A 217 37.43 7.62 -1.75
CA ASN A 217 36.67 8.37 -2.75
C ASN A 217 35.21 7.90 -2.83
N SER A 218 34.34 8.70 -2.22
CA SER A 218 32.89 8.44 -2.15
C SER A 218 32.20 8.33 -3.51
N LYS A 219 32.79 8.85 -4.60
CA LYS A 219 32.22 8.71 -5.96
C LYS A 219 32.22 7.24 -6.44
N TRP A 220 33.14 6.42 -5.93
CA TRP A 220 33.21 5.00 -6.27
C TRP A 220 32.20 4.14 -5.53
N VAL A 221 31.56 4.67 -4.48
CA VAL A 221 30.50 3.99 -3.73
C VAL A 221 29.17 4.61 -4.16
N ASN A 222 28.51 3.95 -5.10
CA ASN A 222 27.20 4.35 -5.62
C ASN A 222 26.32 3.11 -5.82
N ILE A 223 25.07 3.31 -6.22
CA ILE A 223 24.07 2.24 -6.32
C ILE A 223 24.51 1.09 -7.22
N LYS A 224 25.32 1.35 -8.26
CA LYS A 224 25.81 0.31 -9.17
C LYS A 224 26.97 -0.52 -8.59
N SER A 225 27.76 0.06 -7.70
CA SER A 225 28.98 -0.54 -7.15
C SER A 225 28.85 -0.95 -5.68
N VAL A 226 27.69 -0.70 -5.06
CA VAL A 226 27.51 -0.90 -3.61
C VAL A 226 27.61 -2.38 -3.24
N GLU A 227 27.14 -3.29 -4.07
CA GLU A 227 27.26 -4.75 -3.85
C GLU A 227 28.74 -5.17 -3.83
N ASP A 228 29.52 -4.77 -4.85
CA ASP A 228 30.98 -4.99 -4.89
C ASP A 228 31.70 -4.37 -3.69
N THR A 229 31.23 -3.20 -3.24
CA THR A 229 31.81 -2.50 -2.08
C THR A 229 31.54 -3.28 -0.79
N ILE A 230 30.32 -3.79 -0.61
CA ILE A 230 29.96 -4.63 0.53
C ILE A 230 30.81 -5.90 0.54
N GLU A 231 30.93 -6.59 -0.61
CA GLU A 231 31.76 -7.80 -0.73
C GLU A 231 33.25 -7.51 -0.40
N CYS A 232 33.77 -6.37 -0.86
CA CYS A 232 35.13 -5.96 -0.56
C CYS A 232 35.34 -5.76 0.96
N TYR A 233 34.38 -5.17 1.66
CA TYR A 233 34.45 -4.99 3.11
C TYR A 233 34.24 -6.30 3.89
N GLU A 234 33.40 -7.21 3.41
CA GLU A 234 33.27 -8.54 4.01
C GLU A 234 34.61 -9.30 3.95
N LYS A 235 35.25 -9.34 2.77
CA LYS A 235 36.58 -9.94 2.60
C LYS A 235 37.64 -9.28 3.49
N LEU A 236 37.56 -7.96 3.69
CA LEU A 236 38.46 -7.26 4.61
C LEU A 236 38.27 -7.72 6.06
N GLY A 237 37.02 -7.98 6.48
CA GLY A 237 36.72 -8.53 7.80
C GLY A 237 37.18 -9.97 7.99
N GLU A 238 37.15 -10.79 6.94
CA GLU A 238 37.57 -12.20 6.95
C GLU A 238 39.09 -12.38 7.10
N ILE A 239 39.88 -11.34 6.85
CA ILE A 239 41.34 -11.36 7.06
C ILE A 239 41.71 -11.55 8.55
N CYS A 240 40.83 -11.14 9.46
CA CYS A 240 40.99 -11.31 10.90
C CYS A 240 40.23 -12.54 11.42
N ASN A 241 40.80 -13.21 12.42
CA ASN A 241 40.04 -14.13 13.26
C ASN A 241 38.90 -13.37 13.96
N SER A 242 37.76 -14.02 14.18
CA SER A 242 36.54 -13.37 14.70
C SER A 242 36.69 -12.72 16.08
N GLU A 243 37.71 -13.11 16.84
CA GLU A 243 38.06 -12.59 18.17
C GLU A 243 38.91 -11.32 18.12
N ASP A 244 39.66 -11.12 17.02
CA ASP A 244 40.54 -9.95 16.80
C ASP A 244 39.83 -8.79 16.07
N LEU A 245 38.56 -8.98 15.68
CA LEU A 245 37.84 -8.03 14.85
C LEU A 245 37.42 -6.79 15.67
N ASP A 246 37.82 -5.60 15.21
CA ASP A 246 37.42 -4.32 15.83
C ASP A 246 35.90 -4.26 15.99
N LEU A 247 35.41 -4.06 17.22
CA LEU A 247 33.98 -4.07 17.54
C LEU A 247 33.18 -3.06 16.70
N ASN A 248 33.77 -1.90 16.37
CA ASN A 248 33.12 -0.90 15.54
C ASN A 248 33.01 -1.37 14.09
N TYR A 249 34.05 -2.04 13.58
CA TYR A 249 34.03 -2.61 12.24
C TYR A 249 33.05 -3.78 12.13
N LYS A 250 32.98 -4.64 13.16
CA LYS A 250 31.99 -5.72 13.26
C LYS A 250 30.57 -5.20 13.21
N ALA A 251 30.27 -4.15 13.98
CA ALA A 251 28.96 -3.50 13.99
C ALA A 251 28.64 -2.87 12.63
N PHE A 252 29.63 -2.23 12.00
CA PHE A 252 29.51 -1.67 10.65
C PHE A 252 29.18 -2.75 9.60
N LEU A 253 29.92 -3.86 9.58
CA LEU A 253 29.68 -4.97 8.65
C LEU A 253 28.32 -5.62 8.85
N LYS A 254 27.83 -5.74 10.09
CA LYS A 254 26.52 -6.32 10.37
C LYS A 254 25.41 -5.58 9.60
N VAL A 255 25.44 -4.25 9.60
CA VAL A 255 24.45 -3.44 8.87
C VAL A 255 24.53 -3.69 7.36
N LEU A 256 25.73 -3.84 6.81
CA LEU A 256 25.91 -4.14 5.39
C LEU A 256 25.47 -5.55 5.01
N LYS A 257 25.68 -6.53 5.90
CA LYS A 257 25.18 -7.90 5.73
C LYS A 257 23.66 -7.93 5.67
N ASP A 258 22.99 -7.22 6.58
CA ASP A 258 21.52 -7.13 6.56
C ASP A 258 21.02 -6.55 5.21
N VAL A 259 21.74 -5.60 4.60
CA VAL A 259 21.43 -5.07 3.27
C VAL A 259 21.67 -6.09 2.16
N LYS A 260 22.82 -6.81 2.19
CA LYS A 260 23.17 -7.84 1.20
C LYS A 260 22.18 -9.00 1.20
N GLU A 261 21.71 -9.39 2.38
CA GLU A 261 20.67 -10.41 2.58
C GLU A 261 19.26 -9.90 2.22
N LYS A 262 19.15 -8.67 1.72
CA LYS A 262 17.89 -8.01 1.33
C LYS A 262 16.88 -7.93 2.47
N ASN A 263 17.36 -7.70 3.69
CA ASN A 263 16.51 -7.61 4.86
C ASN A 263 15.74 -6.27 4.88
N ILE A 264 14.51 -6.31 4.35
CA ILE A 264 13.59 -5.15 4.25
C ILE A 264 13.26 -4.55 5.62
N SER A 265 13.37 -5.32 6.72
CA SER A 265 13.12 -4.80 8.07
C SER A 265 14.11 -3.70 8.46
N THR A 266 15.27 -3.63 7.79
CA THR A 266 16.25 -2.57 8.03
C THR A 266 15.80 -1.22 7.50
N LEU A 267 14.93 -1.15 6.49
CA LEU A 267 14.39 0.12 5.99
C LEU A 267 13.50 0.77 7.07
N ASP A 268 13.40 2.09 7.07
CA ASP A 268 12.36 2.76 7.87
C ASP A 268 11.03 2.86 7.10
N GLU A 269 9.97 3.33 7.77
CA GLU A 269 8.63 3.46 7.17
C GLU A 269 8.62 4.42 5.98
N THR A 270 9.36 5.52 6.07
CA THR A 270 9.46 6.53 5.00
C THR A 270 10.09 5.94 3.75
N GLN A 271 11.20 5.19 3.91
CA GLN A 271 11.89 4.53 2.80
C GLN A 271 10.99 3.46 2.14
N ARG A 272 10.29 2.66 2.93
CA ARG A 272 9.37 1.64 2.40
C ARG A 272 8.20 2.25 1.66
N LYS A 273 7.62 3.32 2.23
CA LYS A 273 6.54 4.07 1.59
C LYS A 273 7.01 4.63 0.25
N ALA A 274 8.18 5.28 0.22
CA ALA A 274 8.75 5.82 -1.01
C ALA A 274 8.97 4.76 -2.10
N ALA A 275 9.48 3.57 -1.73
CA ALA A 275 9.66 2.46 -2.66
C ALA A 275 8.34 1.98 -3.27
N ILE A 276 7.33 1.73 -2.43
CA ILE A 276 6.04 1.23 -2.87
C ILE A 276 5.33 2.28 -3.74
N GLU A 277 5.34 3.55 -3.32
CA GLU A 277 4.77 4.65 -4.09
C GLU A 277 5.44 4.82 -5.46
N ALA A 278 6.78 4.74 -5.52
CA ALA A 278 7.51 4.78 -6.79
C ALA A 278 7.10 3.66 -7.74
N ALA A 279 6.90 2.44 -7.23
CA ALA A 279 6.45 1.31 -8.02
C ALA A 279 5.04 1.51 -8.60
N PHE A 280 4.11 2.02 -7.79
CA PHE A 280 2.75 2.36 -8.25
C PHE A 280 2.75 3.49 -9.28
N ILE A 281 3.57 4.53 -9.07
CA ILE A 281 3.74 5.63 -10.04
C ILE A 281 4.25 5.08 -11.38
N GLY A 282 5.26 4.21 -11.37
CA GLY A 282 5.78 3.55 -12.58
C GLY A 282 4.75 2.69 -13.31
N LYS A 283 3.71 2.21 -12.60
CA LYS A 283 2.61 1.38 -13.12
C LYS A 283 1.26 2.11 -13.11
N THR A 284 1.26 3.45 -13.10
CA THR A 284 0.03 4.26 -13.06
C THR A 284 -0.93 3.87 -14.18
N ASN A 285 -0.40 3.76 -15.41
CA ASN A 285 -1.17 3.46 -16.62
C ASN A 285 -1.56 1.99 -16.78
N SER A 286 -1.33 1.13 -15.78
CA SER A 286 -1.74 -0.29 -15.77
C SER A 286 -2.58 -0.59 -14.53
N VAL A 287 -1.96 -1.16 -13.50
CA VAL A 287 -2.57 -1.57 -12.24
C VAL A 287 -2.97 -0.37 -11.38
N GLY A 288 -2.25 0.77 -11.49
CA GLY A 288 -2.64 2.00 -10.80
C GLY A 288 -4.06 2.48 -11.16
N GLN A 289 -4.39 2.54 -12.46
CA GLN A 289 -5.76 2.85 -12.91
C GLN A 289 -6.79 1.84 -12.40
N TYR A 290 -6.44 0.56 -12.31
CA TYR A 290 -7.34 -0.47 -11.79
C TYR A 290 -7.72 -0.19 -10.33
N PHE A 291 -6.75 0.06 -9.44
CA PHE A 291 -7.05 0.41 -8.05
C PHE A 291 -7.68 1.78 -7.87
N LYS A 292 -7.46 2.71 -8.80
CA LYS A 292 -8.19 3.98 -8.85
C LYS A 292 -9.68 3.76 -9.13
N ILE A 293 -10.04 2.83 -10.02
CA ILE A 293 -11.44 2.46 -10.25
C ILE A 293 -12.04 1.83 -8.98
N VAL A 294 -11.33 0.92 -8.31
CA VAL A 294 -11.77 0.34 -7.02
C VAL A 294 -12.03 1.45 -6.00
N SER A 295 -11.09 2.37 -5.83
CA SER A 295 -11.24 3.54 -4.97
C SER A 295 -12.47 4.38 -5.33
N THR A 296 -12.73 4.56 -6.62
CA THR A 296 -13.87 5.34 -7.13
C THR A 296 -15.21 4.66 -6.81
N ILE A 297 -15.29 3.34 -6.94
CA ILE A 297 -16.49 2.55 -6.56
C ILE A 297 -16.77 2.69 -5.07
N ILE A 298 -15.74 2.59 -4.23
CA ILE A 298 -15.87 2.73 -2.78
C ILE A 298 -16.28 4.15 -2.39
N GLN A 299 -15.73 5.16 -3.07
CA GLN A 299 -16.14 6.55 -2.89
C GLN A 299 -17.60 6.78 -3.33
N PHE A 300 -18.04 6.14 -4.42
CA PHE A 300 -19.43 6.16 -4.88
C PHE A 300 -20.39 5.64 -3.79
N PHE A 301 -20.02 4.60 -3.05
CA PHE A 301 -20.84 4.09 -1.94
C PHE A 301 -20.98 5.06 -0.76
N LYS A 302 -20.04 6.00 -0.62
CA LYS A 302 -20.08 7.03 0.43
C LYS A 302 -20.88 8.25 0.00
N THR A 303 -20.72 8.66 -1.26
CA THR A 303 -21.33 9.90 -1.77
C THR A 303 -22.81 9.74 -2.10
N ASN A 304 -23.27 8.51 -2.37
CA ASN A 304 -24.66 8.22 -2.67
C ASN A 304 -25.37 7.57 -1.47
N ASP A 305 -26.66 7.90 -1.33
CA ASP A 305 -27.52 7.36 -0.28
C ASP A 305 -27.94 5.91 -0.62
N ILE A 306 -27.00 4.98 -0.45
CA ILE A 306 -27.18 3.56 -0.75
C ILE A 306 -27.56 2.82 0.53
N LYS A 307 -28.67 2.07 0.48
CA LYS A 307 -29.10 1.19 1.58
C LYS A 307 -27.98 0.20 1.95
N LYS A 308 -27.82 -0.06 3.26
CA LYS A 308 -26.77 -0.95 3.79
C LYS A 308 -26.73 -2.32 3.12
N GLU A 309 -27.89 -2.94 2.93
CA GLU A 309 -28.03 -4.25 2.27
C GLU A 309 -27.48 -4.24 0.84
N LYS A 310 -27.81 -3.20 0.07
CA LYS A 310 -27.35 -3.03 -1.31
C LYS A 310 -25.85 -2.74 -1.37
N LYS A 311 -25.33 -1.91 -0.46
CA LYS A 311 -23.88 -1.68 -0.32
C LYS A 311 -23.14 -2.99 -0.03
N ASN A 312 -23.66 -3.82 0.89
CA ASN A 312 -23.07 -5.12 1.20
C ASN A 312 -23.09 -6.05 -0.02
N PHE A 313 -24.18 -6.07 -0.77
CA PHE A 313 -24.26 -6.83 -2.03
C PHE A 313 -23.15 -6.40 -3.01
N TYR A 314 -22.97 -5.09 -3.24
CA TYR A 314 -21.91 -4.60 -4.13
C TYR A 314 -20.50 -4.94 -3.67
N ILE A 315 -20.22 -4.82 -2.37
CA ILE A 315 -18.93 -5.23 -1.81
C ILE A 315 -18.72 -6.75 -1.99
N ASN A 316 -19.74 -7.56 -1.74
CA ASN A 316 -19.64 -9.00 -1.94
C ASN A 316 -19.39 -9.38 -3.41
N SER A 317 -19.97 -8.66 -4.37
CA SER A 317 -19.66 -8.85 -5.79
C SER A 317 -18.19 -8.54 -6.10
N LEU A 318 -17.66 -7.41 -5.61
CA LEU A 318 -16.24 -7.06 -5.77
C LEU A 318 -15.33 -8.12 -5.13
N ASN A 319 -15.68 -8.61 -3.94
CA ASN A 319 -14.90 -9.60 -3.22
C ASN A 319 -14.90 -10.96 -3.93
N ALA A 320 -16.04 -11.38 -4.46
CA ALA A 320 -16.16 -12.66 -5.16
C ALA A 320 -15.27 -12.71 -6.41
N ASP A 321 -15.08 -11.56 -7.06
CA ASP A 321 -14.30 -11.47 -8.29
C ASP A 321 -12.85 -11.06 -8.04
N MET A 322 -12.43 -10.64 -6.85
CA MET A 322 -11.06 -10.18 -6.58
C MET A 322 -10.14 -11.34 -6.20
N PHE A 323 -9.03 -11.52 -6.92
CA PHE A 323 -8.00 -12.47 -6.49
C PHE A 323 -7.22 -11.89 -5.31
N ILE A 324 -6.76 -12.78 -4.44
CA ILE A 324 -5.96 -12.40 -3.26
C ILE A 324 -4.69 -11.59 -3.58
N ILE A 325 -4.03 -11.81 -4.73
CA ILE A 325 -2.89 -10.97 -5.15
C ILE A 325 -3.32 -9.52 -5.39
N GLU A 326 -4.53 -9.32 -5.92
CA GLU A 326 -5.11 -7.99 -6.12
C GLU A 326 -5.46 -7.36 -4.78
N GLU A 327 -6.00 -8.15 -3.84
CA GLU A 327 -6.33 -7.70 -2.49
C GLU A 327 -5.08 -7.27 -1.71
N ILE A 328 -4.00 -8.05 -1.78
CA ILE A 328 -2.69 -7.69 -1.21
C ILE A 328 -2.19 -6.38 -1.83
N LEU A 329 -2.15 -6.30 -3.16
CA LEU A 329 -1.66 -5.09 -3.85
C LEU A 329 -2.55 -3.87 -3.59
N LEU A 330 -3.86 -4.05 -3.43
CA LEU A 330 -4.78 -3.00 -3.01
C LEU A 330 -4.48 -2.53 -1.59
N PHE A 331 -4.16 -3.44 -0.67
CA PHE A 331 -3.71 -3.07 0.67
C PHE A 331 -2.45 -2.19 0.59
N TYR A 332 -1.44 -2.60 -0.19
CA TYR A 332 -0.23 -1.80 -0.38
C TYR A 332 -0.51 -0.43 -1.02
N TYR A 333 -1.40 -0.39 -2.02
CA TYR A 333 -1.86 0.85 -2.62
C TYR A 333 -2.46 1.79 -1.57
N VAL A 334 -3.36 1.28 -0.72
CA VAL A 334 -4.06 2.06 0.30
C VAL A 334 -3.14 2.55 1.42
N GLU A 335 -2.23 1.70 1.89
CA GLU A 335 -1.36 2.02 3.02
C GLU A 335 -0.21 2.96 2.63
N TYR A 336 0.36 2.78 1.44
CA TYR A 336 1.65 3.39 1.10
C TYR A 336 1.62 4.41 -0.03
N THR A 337 0.52 4.56 -0.78
CA THR A 337 0.45 5.59 -1.84
C THR A 337 -0.33 6.81 -1.39
N SER A 338 0.04 7.98 -1.89
CA SER A 338 -0.72 9.22 -1.68
C SER A 338 -2.16 9.09 -2.16
N ASP A 339 -2.39 8.58 -3.38
CA ASP A 339 -3.72 8.40 -3.96
C ASP A 339 -4.59 7.41 -3.15
N GLY A 340 -4.03 6.27 -2.73
CA GLY A 340 -4.74 5.27 -1.94
C GLY A 340 -5.08 5.77 -0.53
N SER A 341 -4.21 6.58 0.06
CA SER A 341 -4.41 7.10 1.41
C SER A 341 -5.64 7.99 1.56
N ILE A 342 -6.09 8.64 0.47
CA ILE A 342 -7.27 9.52 0.44
C ILE A 342 -8.53 8.76 0.88
N ASN A 343 -8.65 7.50 0.48
CA ASN A 343 -9.82 6.65 0.75
C ASN A 343 -9.50 5.51 1.72
N LYS A 344 -8.41 5.61 2.48
CA LYS A 344 -7.91 4.53 3.35
C LYS A 344 -8.95 4.04 4.36
N ARG A 345 -9.54 4.97 5.11
CA ARG A 345 -10.55 4.64 6.14
C ARG A 345 -11.75 3.95 5.51
N GLU A 346 -12.19 4.43 4.35
CA GLU A 346 -13.32 3.90 3.60
C GLU A 346 -13.03 2.50 3.06
N LEU A 347 -11.87 2.29 2.45
CA LEU A 347 -11.44 0.99 1.92
C LEU A 347 -11.29 -0.04 3.05
N GLN A 348 -10.61 0.30 4.14
CA GLN A 348 -10.44 -0.58 5.29
C GLN A 348 -11.78 -0.96 5.96
N SER A 349 -12.72 -0.01 6.07
CA SER A 349 -14.04 -0.25 6.69
C SER A 349 -15.08 -0.84 5.73
N SER A 350 -14.79 -0.91 4.44
CA SER A 350 -15.75 -1.38 3.42
C SER A 350 -16.05 -2.87 3.51
N GLY A 351 -15.14 -3.67 4.08
CA GLY A 351 -15.19 -5.13 4.02
C GLY A 351 -14.60 -5.71 2.74
N ILE A 352 -13.93 -4.90 1.92
CA ILE A 352 -13.27 -5.37 0.68
C ILE A 352 -12.10 -6.32 0.96
N PHE A 353 -11.41 -6.13 2.09
CA PHE A 353 -10.28 -6.96 2.50
C PHE A 353 -10.75 -8.23 3.23
N LYS A 354 -11.55 -9.07 2.56
CA LYS A 354 -12.16 -10.25 3.20
C LYS A 354 -11.16 -11.38 3.38
N ASP A 355 -10.39 -11.71 2.35
CA ASP A 355 -9.53 -12.89 2.39
C ASP A 355 -8.24 -12.57 3.16
N LEU A 356 -7.75 -11.33 3.11
CA LEU A 356 -6.68 -10.84 3.98
C LEU A 356 -7.04 -10.97 5.48
N LYS A 357 -8.29 -10.67 5.86
CA LYS A 357 -8.74 -10.86 7.25
C LYS A 357 -8.64 -12.32 7.68
N SER A 358 -9.00 -13.24 6.79
CA SER A 358 -8.98 -14.69 7.07
C SER A 358 -7.57 -15.23 7.30
N ILE A 359 -6.56 -14.61 6.67
CA ILE A 359 -5.14 -14.97 6.84
C ILE A 359 -4.43 -14.12 7.92
N GLY A 360 -5.16 -13.32 8.69
CA GLY A 360 -4.64 -12.63 9.88
C GLY A 360 -3.97 -11.28 9.63
N TYR A 361 -4.17 -10.66 8.45
CA TYR A 361 -3.54 -9.39 8.08
C TYR A 361 -3.99 -8.19 8.95
N GLU A 362 -5.19 -8.25 9.53
CA GLU A 362 -5.79 -7.18 10.35
C GLU A 362 -5.01 -6.80 11.62
N LYS A 363 -4.02 -7.61 12.05
CA LYS A 363 -3.28 -7.40 13.30
C LYS A 363 -1.83 -6.96 13.15
N LYS A 364 -1.28 -6.85 11.94
CA LYS A 364 0.16 -6.57 11.74
C LYS A 364 0.50 -5.74 10.49
N ALA A 365 -0.13 -4.57 10.30
CA ALA A 365 0.35 -3.61 9.29
C ALA A 365 1.81 -3.16 9.55
N ASP A 366 2.27 -3.27 10.81
CA ASP A 366 3.63 -2.89 11.23
C ASP A 366 4.68 -3.98 10.98
N SER A 367 4.29 -5.23 10.68
CA SER A 367 5.28 -6.26 10.35
C SER A 367 5.58 -6.21 8.86
N LEU A 368 6.62 -5.46 8.52
CA LEU A 368 7.11 -5.19 7.16
C LEU A 368 7.83 -6.38 6.52
N ASN A 369 7.49 -7.58 6.97
CA ASN A 369 7.81 -8.79 6.25
C ASN A 369 6.90 -8.80 5.02
N PHE A 370 7.51 -8.61 3.86
CA PHE A 370 6.87 -8.85 2.58
C PHE A 370 6.35 -10.29 2.57
N PHE A 371 5.09 -10.49 2.92
CA PHE A 371 4.51 -11.83 2.96
C PHE A 371 4.22 -12.37 1.57
N PHE A 372 4.46 -11.63 0.48
CA PHE A 372 4.14 -12.08 -0.88
C PHE A 372 4.59 -13.51 -1.22
N LYS A 373 5.77 -13.97 -0.82
CA LYS A 373 6.24 -15.33 -1.16
C LYS A 373 5.54 -16.42 -0.35
N GLU A 374 5.43 -16.21 0.97
CA GLU A 374 4.75 -17.12 1.91
C GLU A 374 3.22 -17.08 1.74
N ASP A 375 2.68 -15.92 1.39
CA ASP A 375 1.28 -15.71 1.05
C ASP A 375 0.98 -16.42 -0.26
N THR A 376 1.77 -16.27 -1.32
CA THR A 376 1.50 -16.97 -2.59
C THR A 376 1.53 -18.50 -2.40
N GLU A 377 2.38 -19.02 -1.51
CA GLU A 377 2.39 -20.45 -1.14
C GLU A 377 1.18 -20.86 -0.29
N LYS A 378 0.76 -20.06 0.71
CA LYS A 378 -0.46 -20.31 1.47
C LYS A 378 -1.73 -20.16 0.62
N ILE A 379 -1.71 -19.27 -0.35
CA ILE A 379 -2.77 -18.96 -1.32
C ILE A 379 -2.97 -20.09 -2.32
N LYS A 380 -1.88 -20.76 -2.74
CA LYS A 380 -1.98 -22.00 -3.55
C LYS A 380 -2.76 -23.10 -2.84
N ASN A 381 -2.95 -23.03 -1.52
CA ASN A 381 -3.75 -23.99 -0.77
C ASN A 381 -5.23 -23.59 -0.63
N TYR A 382 -5.61 -22.38 -1.06
CA TYR A 382 -6.98 -21.83 -0.95
C TYR A 382 -7.68 -21.59 -2.30
N ASN A 383 -6.95 -21.74 -3.42
CA ASN A 383 -7.53 -22.00 -4.74
C ASN A 383 -7.44 -23.50 -5.05
#